data_AF-A0A1I5YX27-F1
#
_entry.id   AF-A0A1I5YX27-F1
#
_cell.length_a   1.000
_cell.length_b   1.000
_cell.length_c   1.000
_cell.angle_alpha   90.00
_cell.angle_beta   90.00
_cell.angle_gamma   90.00
#
_symmetry.space_group_name_H-M   'P 1'
#
loop_
_entity.id
_entity.type
_entity.pdbx_description
1 polymer ?
#
loop_
_entity_poly.entity_id
_entity_poly.type
_entity_poly.pdbx_seq_one_letter_code
_entity_poly.pdbx_strand_id
1 'polypeptide(L)'
;MNTAEIPSDPALRWEWIKFQLRAKGTSLAKLAREQHVTGPALKNVKRTPYPRMERVIAKALGLTVQVLWPERWDAHGNPNRQRPKRPEAMSARMQKHNAACDLGHRKTGTDN
;
A
#
# COMPACT_ATOMS: atom_id res chain seq x y z
N MET A 1 21.37 3.05 -2.85
CA MET A 1 20.69 1.78 -2.57
C MET A 1 20.66 1.00 -3.87
N ASN A 2 21.25 -0.20 -3.89
CA ASN A 2 21.44 -0.98 -5.11
C ASN A 2 20.09 -1.45 -5.66
N THR A 3 19.64 -0.86 -6.77
CA THR A 3 18.47 -1.31 -7.55
C THR A 3 18.64 -2.74 -8.09
N ALA A 4 19.88 -3.24 -8.13
CA ALA A 4 20.28 -4.52 -8.70
C ALA A 4 19.71 -5.78 -8.02
N GLU A 5 19.03 -5.66 -6.87
CA GLU A 5 18.51 -6.81 -6.11
C GLU A 5 16.99 -6.95 -6.11
N ILE A 6 16.25 -6.16 -6.91
CA ILE A 6 14.78 -6.28 -6.94
C ILE A 6 14.41 -7.59 -7.65
N PRO A 7 13.72 -8.53 -6.97
CA PRO A 7 13.33 -9.78 -7.60
C PRO A 7 12.33 -9.56 -8.75
N SER A 8 12.51 -10.31 -9.82
CA SER A 8 11.58 -10.32 -10.97
C SER A 8 10.28 -11.06 -10.65
N ASP A 9 10.32 -12.09 -9.80
CA ASP A 9 9.12 -12.78 -9.34
C ASP A 9 8.29 -11.87 -8.41
N PRO A 10 7.00 -11.61 -8.71
CA PRO A 10 6.14 -10.77 -7.89
C PRO A 10 5.98 -11.28 -6.44
N ALA A 11 6.02 -12.59 -6.20
CA ALA A 11 5.91 -13.13 -4.85
C ALA A 11 7.17 -12.82 -4.03
N LEU A 12 8.34 -13.12 -4.58
CA LEU A 12 9.63 -12.80 -3.96
C LEU A 12 9.84 -11.30 -3.79
N ARG A 13 9.42 -10.50 -4.78
CA ARG A 13 9.44 -9.03 -4.71
C ARG A 13 8.61 -8.51 -3.53
N TRP A 14 7.45 -9.10 -3.27
CA TRP A 14 6.62 -8.70 -2.13
C TRP A 14 7.27 -9.01 -0.78
N GLU A 15 7.95 -10.15 -0.67
CA GLU A 15 8.76 -10.46 0.52
C GLU A 15 9.92 -9.48 0.69
N TRP A 16 10.61 -9.15 -0.40
CA TRP A 16 11.68 -8.15 -0.41
C TRP A 16 11.17 -6.78 0.05
N ILE A 17 10.02 -6.31 -0.45
CA ILE A 17 9.39 -5.06 0.00
C ILE A 17 9.12 -5.09 1.51
N LYS A 18 8.56 -6.19 2.03
CA LYS A 18 8.30 -6.33 3.47
C LYS A 18 9.60 -6.28 4.27
N PHE A 19 10.65 -6.95 3.79
CA PHE A 19 11.96 -6.94 4.43
C PHE A 19 12.55 -5.53 4.45
N GLN A 20 12.56 -4.83 3.32
CA GLN A 20 13.07 -3.46 3.23
C GLN A 20 12.30 -2.48 4.14
N LEU A 21 10.98 -2.60 4.21
CA LEU A 21 10.18 -1.79 5.13
C LEU A 21 10.60 -2.05 6.59
N ARG A 22 10.75 -3.31 6.97
CA ARG A 22 11.19 -3.71 8.33
C ARG A 22 12.60 -3.20 8.64
N ALA A 23 13.53 -3.31 7.70
CA ALA A 23 14.91 -2.81 7.84
C ALA A 23 14.93 -1.29 8.09
N LYS A 24 13.99 -0.55 7.51
CA LYS A 24 13.81 0.90 7.76
C LYS A 24 13.02 1.24 9.03
N GLY A 25 12.64 0.24 9.85
CA GLY A 25 11.79 0.47 11.03
C GLY A 25 10.35 0.87 10.69
N THR A 26 9.91 0.61 9.46
CA THR A 26 8.53 0.82 9.01
C THR A 26 7.82 -0.51 8.81
N SER A 27 6.49 -0.48 8.71
CA SER A 27 5.71 -1.66 8.41
C SER A 27 4.50 -1.30 7.57
N LEU A 28 3.94 -2.27 6.85
CA LEU A 28 2.68 -2.08 6.13
C LEU A 28 1.59 -1.53 7.07
N ALA A 29 1.48 -2.07 8.28
CA ALA A 29 0.50 -1.57 9.26
C ALA A 29 0.75 -0.10 9.65
N LYS A 30 2.00 0.36 9.70
CA LYS A 30 2.33 1.78 9.95
C LYS A 30 1.92 2.66 8.76
N LEU A 31 2.27 2.26 7.53
CA LEU A 31 1.87 2.98 6.32
C LEU A 31 0.35 3.04 6.14
N ALA A 32 -0.36 1.97 6.49
CA ALA A 32 -1.82 1.94 6.44
C ALA A 32 -2.44 2.97 7.40
N ARG A 33 -1.91 3.06 8.63
CA ARG A 33 -2.33 4.06 9.63
C ARG A 33 -2.07 5.49 9.15
N GLU A 34 -0.88 5.75 8.61
CA GLU A 34 -0.51 7.08 8.08
C GLU A 34 -1.40 7.51 6.89
N GLN A 35 -1.88 6.55 6.09
CA GLN A 35 -2.74 6.83 4.93
C GLN A 35 -4.23 6.74 5.23
N HIS A 36 -4.61 6.48 6.49
CA HIS A 36 -5.98 6.23 6.93
C HIS A 36 -6.69 5.14 6.12
N VAL A 37 -5.99 4.07 5.80
CA VAL A 37 -6.55 2.89 5.11
C VAL A 37 -6.48 1.65 6.00
N THR A 38 -7.32 0.67 5.69
CA THR A 38 -7.31 -0.59 6.42
C THR A 38 -6.07 -1.43 6.07
N GLY A 39 -5.52 -2.16 7.04
CA GLY A 39 -4.37 -3.05 6.82
C GLY A 39 -4.58 -4.08 5.69
N PRO A 40 -5.76 -4.72 5.56
CA PRO A 40 -6.07 -5.58 4.42
C PRO A 40 -6.03 -4.87 3.06
N ALA A 41 -6.48 -3.61 2.97
CA ALA A 41 -6.44 -2.84 1.73
C ALA A 41 -5.00 -2.64 1.24
N LEU A 42 -4.05 -2.43 2.16
CA LEU A 42 -2.63 -2.33 1.80
C LEU A 42 -2.02 -3.70 1.44
N LYS A 43 -2.47 -4.80 2.04
CA LYS A 43 -2.04 -6.15 1.64
C LYS A 43 -2.53 -6.52 0.23
N ASN A 44 -3.66 -5.96 -0.21
CA ASN A 44 -4.22 -6.20 -1.54
C ASN A 44 -3.38 -5.59 -2.68
N VAL A 45 -2.45 -4.68 -2.39
CA VAL A 45 -1.52 -4.09 -3.38
C VAL A 45 -0.75 -5.16 -4.15
N LYS A 46 -0.42 -6.30 -3.52
CA LYS A 46 0.27 -7.39 -4.21
C LYS A 46 -0.58 -8.06 -5.31
N ARG A 47 -1.91 -8.03 -5.17
CA ARG A 47 -2.85 -8.74 -6.06
C ARG A 47 -3.42 -7.79 -7.12
N THR A 48 -3.82 -6.59 -6.71
CA THR A 48 -4.53 -5.64 -7.56
C THR A 48 -3.72 -4.34 -7.67
N PRO A 49 -3.57 -3.77 -8.87
CA PRO A 49 -2.90 -2.48 -9.03
C PRO A 49 -3.57 -1.43 -8.15
N TYR A 50 -2.80 -0.83 -7.25
CA TYR A 50 -3.30 0.21 -6.35
C TYR A 50 -2.34 1.40 -6.33
N PRO A 51 -2.45 2.29 -7.34
CA PRO A 51 -1.44 3.32 -7.61
C PRO A 51 -1.14 4.22 -6.40
N ARG A 52 -2.18 4.60 -5.65
CA ARG A 52 -2.04 5.43 -4.44
C ARG A 52 -1.15 4.78 -3.38
N MET A 53 -1.36 3.50 -3.08
CA MET A 53 -0.60 2.80 -2.04
C MET A 53 0.78 2.37 -2.53
N GLU A 54 0.92 2.02 -3.81
CA GLU A 54 2.21 1.75 -4.44
C GLU A 54 3.14 2.96 -4.32
N ARG A 55 2.65 4.18 -4.57
CA ARG A 55 3.42 5.42 -4.35
C ARG A 55 3.87 5.59 -2.91
N VAL A 56 3.02 5.26 -1.95
CA VAL A 56 3.35 5.37 -0.51
C VAL A 56 4.46 4.40 -0.14
N ILE A 57 4.39 3.15 -0.61
CA ILE A 57 5.42 2.14 -0.38
C ILE A 57 6.73 2.58 -1.02
N ALA A 58 6.71 3.00 -2.28
CA ALA A 58 7.89 3.45 -3.00
C ALA A 58 8.53 4.66 -2.29
N LYS A 59 7.73 5.64 -1.84
CA LYS A 59 8.20 6.77 -1.03
C LYS A 59 8.84 6.34 0.28
N ALA A 60 8.25 5.39 1.01
CA ALA A 60 8.85 4.85 2.24
C ALA A 60 10.19 4.15 1.97
N LEU A 61 10.30 3.48 0.82
CA LEU A 61 11.54 2.85 0.37
C LEU A 61 12.53 3.86 -0.25
N GLY A 62 12.12 5.11 -0.51
CA GLY A 62 12.96 6.10 -1.19
C GLY A 62 13.23 5.74 -2.65
N LEU A 63 12.34 4.96 -3.26
CA LEU A 63 12.40 4.50 -4.64
C LEU A 63 11.24 5.08 -5.45
N THR A 64 11.32 5.00 -6.77
CA THR A 64 10.20 5.30 -7.64
C THR A 64 9.32 4.07 -7.83
N VAL A 65 8.02 4.29 -8.07
CA VAL A 65 7.05 3.20 -8.32
C VAL A 65 7.38 2.38 -9.56
N GLN A 66 7.98 3.02 -10.57
CA GLN A 66 8.37 2.40 -11.84
C GLN A 66 9.47 1.36 -11.65
N VAL A 67 10.43 1.66 -10.76
CA VAL A 67 11.51 0.72 -10.44
C VAL A 67 10.98 -0.50 -9.69
N LEU A 68 9.95 -0.31 -8.85
CA LEU A 68 9.40 -1.38 -8.04
C LEU A 68 8.34 -2.21 -8.80
N TRP A 69 7.60 -1.60 -9.72
CA TRP A 69 6.58 -2.25 -10.54
C TRP A 69 6.65 -1.79 -12.00
N PRO A 70 7.69 -2.19 -12.75
CA PRO A 70 7.82 -1.81 -14.15
C PRO A 70 6.67 -2.33 -15.02
N GLU A 71 6.08 -3.48 -14.64
CA GLU A 71 4.92 -4.07 -15.33
C GLU A 71 3.62 -3.26 -15.15
N ARG A 72 3.53 -2.42 -14.11
CA ARG A 72 2.31 -1.70 -13.75
C ARG A 72 2.37 -0.20 -14.05
N TRP A 73 3.57 0.35 -14.24
CA TRP A 73 3.78 1.78 -14.43
C TRP A 73 4.62 2.05 -15.67
N ASP A 74 4.18 3.03 -16.44
CA ASP A 74 4.95 3.51 -17.58
C ASP A 74 6.13 4.37 -17.10
N ALA A 75 7.15 4.54 -17.96
CA ALA A 75 8.28 5.45 -17.71
C ALA A 75 7.85 6.91 -17.42
N HIS A 76 6.65 7.29 -17.88
CA HIS A 76 6.05 8.60 -17.62
C HIS A 76 5.35 8.71 -16.25
N GLY A 77 5.30 7.62 -15.47
CA GLY A 77 4.66 7.61 -14.15
C GLY A 77 3.14 7.50 -14.20
N ASN A 78 2.60 7.03 -15.34
CA ASN A 78 1.18 6.70 -15.47
C ASN A 78 0.95 5.25 -15.05
N PRO A 79 -0.04 4.99 -14.17
CA PRO A 79 -0.39 3.62 -13.83
C PRO A 79 -1.18 2.98 -14.97
N ASN A 80 -0.76 1.79 -15.40
CA ASN A 80 -1.48 0.98 -16.37
C ASN A 80 -2.69 0.30 -15.67
N ARG A 81 -3.76 1.06 -15.51
CA ARG A 81 -4.99 0.65 -14.83
C ARG A 81 -6.09 0.35 -15.82
N GLN A 82 -6.84 -0.71 -15.56
CA GLN A 82 -8.02 -1.08 -16.36
C GLN A 82 -9.10 0.03 -16.41
N ARG A 83 -9.15 0.94 -15.42
CA ARG A 83 -10.11 2.06 -15.38
C ARG A 83 -9.40 3.42 -15.18
N PRO A 84 -8.99 4.08 -16.26
CA PRO A 84 -8.23 5.34 -16.21
C PRO A 84 -9.02 6.57 -15.77
N LYS A 85 -10.36 6.53 -15.74
CA LYS A 85 -11.18 7.67 -15.30
C LYS A 85 -11.53 7.67 -13.80
N ARG A 86 -11.20 6.61 -13.05
CA ARG A 86 -11.52 6.54 -11.62
C ARG A 86 -10.54 7.41 -10.81
N PRO A 87 -10.98 8.33 -9.94
CA PRO A 87 -10.04 9.09 -9.13
C PRO A 87 -9.27 8.16 -8.18
N GLU A 88 -7.97 8.42 -8.01
CA GLU A 88 -7.12 7.70 -7.07
C GLU A 88 -7.38 8.15 -5.61
N ALA A 89 -7.77 9.42 -5.46
CA ALA A 89 -8.21 9.98 -4.19
C ALA A 89 -9.69 9.66 -3.98
N MET A 90 -10.02 9.12 -2.81
CA MET A 90 -11.38 9.18 -2.30
C MET A 90 -11.71 10.66 -2.09
N SER A 91 -12.74 11.20 -2.73
CA SER A 91 -13.13 12.59 -2.51
C SER A 91 -13.40 12.78 -1.01
N ALA A 92 -12.79 13.81 -0.41
CA ALA A 92 -12.99 14.17 1.00
C ALA A 92 -14.49 14.36 1.36
N ARG A 93 -15.35 14.58 0.36
CA ARG A 93 -16.79 14.75 0.50
C ARG A 93 -17.58 13.48 0.89
N MET A 94 -17.00 12.27 0.82
CA MET A 94 -17.74 11.04 1.15
C MET A 94 -17.65 10.62 2.63
N GLN A 95 -17.07 11.45 3.50
CA GLN A 95 -16.99 11.20 4.95
C GLN A 95 -18.15 11.83 5.73
N LYS A 96 -19.21 12.28 5.05
CA LYS A 96 -20.43 12.75 5.70
C LYS A 96 -21.43 11.60 5.76
N HIS A 97 -21.60 11.07 6.97
CA HIS A 97 -22.64 10.12 7.41
C HIS A 97 -22.43 8.66 7.02
N ASN A 98 -21.55 7.98 7.75
CA ASN A 98 -21.83 6.61 8.20
C ASN A 98 -21.16 6.44 9.57
N ALA A 99 -21.98 6.35 10.62
CA ALA A 99 -21.55 6.18 12.01
C ALA A 99 -20.99 4.77 12.30
N ALA A 100 -20.21 4.21 11.37
CA ALA A 100 -19.71 2.84 11.42
C ALA A 100 -18.20 2.81 11.20
N CYS A 101 -17.48 3.60 11.97
CA CYS A 101 -16.03 3.50 12.12
C CYS A 101 -15.63 3.54 13.61
N ASP A 102 -16.38 2.84 14.45
CA ASP A 102 -15.92 2.43 15.78
C ASP A 102 -16.18 0.93 15.95
N LEU A 103 -15.51 0.12 15.13
CA LEU A 103 -15.36 -1.30 15.43
C LEU A 103 -14.11 -1.45 16.28
N GLY A 104 -14.23 -1.05 17.55
CA GLY A 104 -13.33 -1.43 18.61
C GLY A 104 -13.27 -2.96 18.73
N HIS A 105 -12.29 -3.58 18.09
CA HIS A 105 -11.91 -4.96 18.38
C HIS A 105 -11.13 -4.99 19.70
N ARG A 106 -11.82 -4.74 20.82
CA ARG A 106 -11.30 -4.99 22.17
C ARG A 106 -12.24 -5.99 22.81
N LYS A 107 -11.98 -7.28 22.60
CA LYS A 107 -12.53 -8.32 23.48
C LYS A 107 -11.82 -8.14 24.82
N THR A 108 -12.42 -7.40 25.74
CA THR A 108 -12.13 -7.54 27.17
C THR A 108 -12.68 -8.90 27.58
N GLY A 109 -11.84 -9.93 27.48
CA GLY A 109 -12.07 -11.16 28.20
C GLY A 109 -11.75 -10.89 29.67
N THR A 110 -12.80 -10.60 30.44
CA THR A 110 -12.77 -10.62 31.89
C THR A 110 -12.63 -12.08 32.35
N ASP A 111 -11.78 -12.24 33.35
CA ASP A 111 -11.45 -13.39 34.19
C ASP A 111 -12.59 -14.37 34.56
N ASN A 112 -12.26 -15.66 34.56
CA ASN A 112 -12.64 -16.69 35.54
C ASN A 112 -11.81 -17.97 35.32
#